data_AF-A4GRC2-F1
#
_entry.id   AF-A4GRC2-F1
#
_cell.length_a   1.000
_cell.length_b   1.000
_cell.length_c   1.000
_cell.angle_alpha   90.00
_cell.angle_beta   90.00
_cell.angle_gamma   90.00
#
_symmetry.space_group_name_H-M   'P 1'
#
loop_
_entity.id
_entity.type
_entity.pdbx_description
1 polymer ?
#
loop_
_entity_poly.entity_id
_entity_poly.type
_entity_poly.pdbx_seq_one_letter_code
_entity_poly.pdbx_strand_id
1 'polypeptide(L)'
;PGAVIDYSKADVWAVGAIAYELFSQPNPFYSSQGLEGRTYQEEQLFPLPASVPDDVQLVVKLLLRRNTRKWPSARVAANMLHISLWGRRVLAGLTGARMNELTDWLLCQSAVVLLKGRGSGGSSVEAELKRCFLANLE
;
A
#
# COMPACT_ATOMS: atom_id res chain seq x y z
N PRO A 1 -11.75 -30.49 13.33
CA PRO A 1 -11.50 -29.90 14.66
C PRO A 1 -10.00 -29.63 14.86
N GLY A 2 -9.61 -28.39 15.17
CA GLY A 2 -8.20 -28.03 15.39
C GLY A 2 -7.49 -27.25 14.28
N ALA A 3 -8.23 -26.69 13.30
CA ALA A 3 -7.63 -25.74 12.37
C ALA A 3 -7.51 -24.36 13.05
N VAL A 4 -6.28 -23.87 13.22
CA VAL A 4 -6.00 -22.49 13.62
C VAL A 4 -6.10 -21.62 12.37
N ILE A 5 -7.06 -20.70 12.35
CA ILE A 5 -7.21 -19.74 11.25
C ILE A 5 -6.26 -18.57 11.53
N ASP A 6 -5.35 -18.32 10.59
CA ASP A 6 -4.44 -17.18 10.65
C ASP A 6 -5.15 -15.91 10.13
N TYR A 7 -5.49 -15.02 11.06
CA TYR A 7 -6.11 -13.73 10.77
C TYR A 7 -5.10 -12.57 10.65
N SER A 8 -3.79 -12.82 10.74
CA SER A 8 -2.75 -11.77 10.75
C SER A 8 -2.76 -10.86 9.51
N LYS A 9 -3.41 -11.30 8.44
CA LYS A 9 -3.57 -10.58 7.17
C LYS A 9 -5.03 -10.48 6.70
N ALA A 10 -6.02 -10.70 7.57
CA ALA A 10 -7.42 -10.59 7.16
C ALA A 10 -7.78 -9.14 6.75
N ASP A 11 -7.29 -8.16 7.52
CA ASP A 11 -7.60 -6.74 7.30
C ASP A 11 -7.03 -6.22 5.98
N VAL A 12 -5.87 -6.73 5.53
CA VAL A 12 -5.27 -6.28 4.26
C VAL A 12 -6.13 -6.64 3.06
N TRP A 13 -6.81 -7.79 3.09
CA TRP A 13 -7.75 -8.17 2.04
C TRP A 13 -8.98 -7.25 2.03
N ALA A 14 -9.54 -6.95 3.22
CA ALA A 14 -10.67 -6.03 3.34
C ALA A 14 -10.33 -4.63 2.83
N VAL A 15 -9.12 -4.12 3.13
CA VAL A 15 -8.61 -2.86 2.58
C VAL A 15 -8.55 -2.90 1.05
N GLY A 16 -8.12 -4.02 0.46
CA GLY A 16 -8.13 -4.22 -0.99
C GLY A 16 -9.54 -4.10 -1.60
N ALA A 17 -10.56 -4.61 -0.91
CA ALA A 17 -11.96 -4.50 -1.34
C ALA A 17 -12.46 -3.05 -1.24
N ILE A 18 -12.22 -2.40 -0.10
CA ILE A 18 -12.61 -1.00 0.17
C ILE A 18 -11.90 -0.03 -0.78
N ALA A 19 -10.70 -0.35 -1.27
CA ALA A 19 -9.97 0.50 -2.20
C ALA A 19 -10.75 0.78 -3.50
N TYR A 20 -11.61 -0.15 -3.95
CA TYR A 20 -12.52 0.11 -5.07
C TYR A 20 -13.44 1.30 -4.78
N GLU A 21 -14.02 1.33 -3.58
CA GLU A 21 -14.93 2.40 -3.14
C GLU A 21 -14.20 3.75 -3.08
N LEU A 22 -12.93 3.77 -2.63
CA LEU A 22 -12.10 4.98 -2.61
C LEU A 22 -11.85 5.57 -4.01
N PHE A 23 -11.89 4.73 -5.06
CA PHE A 23 -11.75 5.15 -6.45
C PHE A 23 -13.09 5.21 -7.19
N SER A 24 -14.17 5.46 -6.45
CA SER A 24 -15.53 5.61 -6.98
C SER A 24 -16.01 4.40 -7.79
N GLN A 25 -15.51 3.21 -7.46
CA GLN A 25 -15.97 1.95 -8.01
C GLN A 25 -16.82 1.20 -6.97
N PRO A 26 -17.75 0.34 -7.40
CA PRO A 26 -18.47 -0.52 -6.46
C PRO A 26 -17.50 -1.49 -5.78
N ASN A 27 -17.73 -1.85 -4.52
CA ASN A 27 -16.99 -2.93 -3.90
C ASN A 27 -17.31 -4.26 -4.65
N PRO A 28 -16.31 -5.01 -5.14
CA PRO A 28 -16.54 -6.23 -5.93
C PRO A 28 -17.29 -7.34 -5.20
N PHE A 29 -17.33 -7.29 -3.87
CA PHE A 29 -17.89 -8.34 -3.00
C PHE A 29 -19.24 -7.95 -2.38
N TYR A 30 -19.76 -6.75 -2.65
CA TYR A 30 -21.09 -6.36 -2.19
C TYR A 30 -22.18 -6.83 -3.17
N SER A 31 -23.40 -7.00 -2.65
CA SER A 31 -24.63 -7.40 -3.35
C SER A 31 -24.84 -8.90 -3.60
N SER A 32 -26.07 -9.26 -4.00
CA SER A 32 -26.45 -10.62 -4.39
C SER A 32 -25.79 -11.11 -5.68
N GLN A 33 -25.24 -10.19 -6.48
CA GLN A 33 -24.46 -10.49 -7.69
C GLN A 33 -22.96 -10.26 -7.47
N GLY A 34 -22.55 -9.93 -6.25
CA GLY A 34 -21.16 -9.72 -5.87
C GLY A 34 -20.35 -11.02 -5.90
N LEU A 35 -19.03 -10.87 -5.97
CA LEU A 35 -18.12 -11.99 -5.85
C LEU A 35 -18.16 -12.55 -4.41
N GLU A 36 -18.06 -13.87 -4.29
CA GLU A 36 -17.94 -14.54 -2.99
C GLU A 36 -16.46 -14.60 -2.60
N GLY A 37 -16.09 -13.97 -1.48
CA GLY A 37 -14.69 -13.84 -1.03
C GLY A 37 -13.96 -15.18 -0.90
N ARG A 38 -14.69 -16.26 -0.63
CA ARG A 38 -14.11 -17.61 -0.53
C ARG A 38 -13.85 -18.30 -1.86
N THR A 39 -14.48 -17.89 -2.96
CA THR A 39 -14.48 -18.68 -4.22
C THR A 39 -14.21 -17.88 -5.49
N TYR A 40 -14.21 -16.55 -5.44
CA TYR A 40 -13.92 -15.68 -6.58
C TYR A 40 -12.57 -16.01 -7.24
N GLN A 41 -12.48 -15.89 -8.56
CA GLN A 41 -11.20 -15.93 -9.28
C GLN A 41 -10.69 -14.50 -9.47
N GLU A 42 -9.36 -14.32 -9.46
CA GLU A 42 -8.76 -12.99 -9.51
C GLU A 42 -9.05 -12.28 -10.84
N GLU A 43 -9.27 -13.04 -11.91
CA GLU A 43 -9.64 -12.55 -13.24
C GLU A 43 -11.08 -12.02 -13.30
N GLN A 44 -11.91 -12.34 -12.31
CA GLN A 44 -13.28 -11.79 -12.19
C GLN A 44 -13.29 -10.39 -11.59
N LEU A 45 -12.19 -9.95 -10.98
CA LEU A 45 -12.05 -8.58 -10.50
C LEU A 45 -11.94 -7.65 -11.70
N PHE A 46 -12.86 -6.69 -11.78
CA PHE A 46 -12.77 -5.66 -12.80
C PHE A 46 -11.59 -4.72 -12.49
N PRO A 47 -10.91 -4.19 -13.53
CA PRO A 47 -9.76 -3.31 -13.33
C PRO A 47 -10.19 -1.98 -12.71
N LEU A 48 -9.30 -1.39 -11.91
CA LEU A 48 -9.48 -0.01 -11.47
C LEU A 48 -9.37 0.97 -12.67
N PRO A 49 -9.96 2.16 -12.59
CA PRO A 49 -9.86 3.16 -13.65
C PRO A 49 -8.40 3.53 -13.97
N ALA A 50 -8.11 3.82 -15.22
CA ALA A 50 -6.76 4.23 -15.67
C ALA A 50 -6.26 5.54 -15.03
N SER A 51 -7.13 6.32 -14.39
CA SER A 51 -6.75 7.49 -13.58
C SER A 51 -6.06 7.12 -12.27
N VAL A 52 -6.21 5.88 -11.79
CA VAL A 52 -5.53 5.38 -10.59
C VAL A 52 -4.08 5.05 -10.95
N PRO A 53 -3.08 5.54 -10.19
CA PRO A 53 -1.68 5.24 -10.49
C PRO A 53 -1.37 3.73 -10.48
N ASP A 54 -0.54 3.27 -11.41
CA ASP A 54 -0.20 1.84 -11.60
C ASP A 54 0.30 1.15 -10.32
N ASP A 55 1.14 1.84 -9.53
CA ASP A 55 1.64 1.33 -8.25
C ASP A 55 0.50 1.02 -7.27
N VAL A 56 -0.54 1.87 -7.25
CA VAL A 56 -1.71 1.70 -6.38
C VAL A 56 -2.57 0.54 -6.89
N GLN A 57 -2.79 0.46 -8.20
CA GLN A 57 -3.50 -0.67 -8.80
C GLN A 57 -2.80 -2.00 -8.50
N LEU A 58 -1.46 -2.01 -8.57
CA LEU A 58 -0.65 -3.16 -8.20
C LEU A 58 -0.84 -3.56 -6.74
N VAL A 59 -0.79 -2.60 -5.81
CA VAL A 59 -1.04 -2.86 -4.39
C VAL A 59 -2.43 -3.47 -4.19
N VAL A 60 -3.49 -2.87 -4.74
CA VAL A 60 -4.87 -3.40 -4.61
C VAL A 60 -4.96 -4.84 -5.16
N LYS A 61 -4.35 -5.11 -6.31
CA LYS A 61 -4.28 -6.45 -6.89
C LYS A 61 -3.55 -7.46 -6.00
N LEU A 62 -2.48 -7.04 -5.31
CA LEU A 62 -1.76 -7.89 -4.36
C LEU A 62 -2.57 -8.19 -3.11
N LEU A 63 -3.31 -7.21 -2.59
CA LEU A 63 -4.19 -7.37 -1.43
C LEU A 63 -5.36 -8.32 -1.71
N LEU A 64 -5.84 -8.35 -2.96
CA LEU A 64 -6.95 -9.21 -3.42
C LEU A 64 -6.49 -10.50 -4.10
N ARG A 65 -5.26 -10.98 -3.85
CA ARG A 65 -4.87 -12.33 -4.26
C ARG A 65 -5.68 -13.38 -3.50
N ARG A 66 -6.02 -14.51 -4.11
CA ARG A 66 -6.68 -15.62 -3.40
C ARG A 66 -5.75 -16.33 -2.44
N ASN A 67 -4.49 -16.48 -2.84
CA ASN A 67 -3.51 -17.17 -2.01
C ASN A 67 -2.99 -16.21 -0.93
N THR A 68 -3.47 -16.40 0.30
CA THR A 68 -3.12 -15.57 1.47
C THR A 68 -1.62 -15.53 1.78
N ARG A 69 -0.86 -16.56 1.38
CA ARG A 69 0.61 -16.58 1.51
C ARG A 69 1.29 -15.53 0.63
N LYS A 70 0.63 -15.14 -0.47
CA LYS A 70 1.12 -14.10 -1.39
C LYS A 70 0.76 -12.69 -0.95
N TRP A 71 -0.07 -12.52 0.08
CA TRP A 71 -0.41 -11.19 0.57
C TRP A 71 0.81 -10.52 1.21
N PRO A 72 1.09 -9.25 0.85
CA PRO A 72 1.99 -8.44 1.63
C PRO A 72 1.43 -8.30 3.05
N SER A 73 2.32 -8.07 4.03
CA SER A 73 1.84 -7.59 5.34
C SER A 73 1.28 -6.18 5.20
N ALA A 74 0.47 -5.74 6.17
CA ALA A 74 -0.05 -4.37 6.21
C ALA A 74 1.08 -3.33 6.12
N ARG A 75 2.19 -3.58 6.82
CA ARG A 75 3.40 -2.75 6.78
C ARG A 75 4.00 -2.69 5.38
N VAL A 76 4.17 -3.83 4.71
CA VAL A 76 4.75 -3.88 3.36
C VAL A 76 3.85 -3.13 2.37
N ALA A 77 2.53 -3.34 2.42
CA ALA A 77 1.58 -2.63 1.57
C ALA A 77 1.61 -1.11 1.80
N ALA A 78 1.65 -0.67 3.07
CA ALA A 78 1.78 0.75 3.41
C ALA A 78 3.11 1.34 2.89
N ASN A 79 4.23 0.62 3.05
CA ASN A 79 5.53 1.06 2.53
C ASN A 79 5.53 1.21 1.01
N MET A 80 4.90 0.28 0.27
CA MET A 80 4.75 0.40 -1.19
C MET A 80 4.01 1.69 -1.57
N LEU A 81 2.90 2.01 -0.87
CA LEU A 81 2.14 3.23 -1.10
C LEU A 81 2.93 4.50 -0.72
N HIS A 82 3.65 4.48 0.39
CA HIS A 82 4.51 5.60 0.81
C HIS A 82 5.64 5.89 -0.19
N ILE A 83 6.27 4.83 -0.71
CA ILE A 83 7.30 4.93 -1.74
C ILE A 83 6.70 5.46 -3.05
N SER A 84 5.51 5.00 -3.45
CA SER A 84 4.82 5.56 -4.62
C SER A 84 4.49 7.05 -4.43
N LEU A 85 4.08 7.45 -3.22
CA LEU A 85 3.71 8.84 -2.94
C LEU A 85 4.91 9.79 -2.96
N TRP A 86 6.00 9.44 -2.27
CA TRP A 86 7.14 10.35 -2.02
C TRP A 86 8.44 9.97 -2.74
N GLY A 87 8.56 8.73 -3.20
CA GLY A 87 9.78 8.17 -3.80
C GLY A 87 9.81 8.16 -5.33
N ARG A 88 8.71 8.54 -6.02
CA ARG A 88 8.57 8.48 -7.49
C ARG A 88 9.75 9.06 -8.28
N ARG A 89 10.34 10.18 -7.83
CA ARG A 89 11.50 10.80 -8.51
C ARG A 89 12.76 9.96 -8.43
N VAL A 90 12.96 9.24 -7.33
CA VAL A 90 14.09 8.33 -7.15
C VAL A 90 13.82 7.05 -7.92
N LEU A 91 12.60 6.50 -7.83
CA LEU A 91 12.19 5.32 -8.59
C LEU A 91 12.26 5.50 -10.12
N ALA A 92 11.96 6.69 -10.64
CA ALA A 92 12.01 6.98 -12.07
C ALA A 92 13.43 6.86 -12.68
N GLY A 93 14.48 6.98 -11.86
CA GLY A 93 15.87 6.75 -12.27
C GLY A 93 16.38 5.33 -12.00
N LEU A 94 15.62 4.51 -11.27
CA LEU A 94 16.00 3.17 -10.82
C LEU A 94 15.51 2.11 -11.81
N THR A 95 16.04 2.10 -13.04
CA THR A 95 15.75 1.04 -14.02
C THR A 95 16.38 -0.31 -13.64
N GLY A 96 17.22 -0.33 -12.61
CA GLY A 96 17.68 -1.51 -11.88
C GLY A 96 18.25 -1.06 -10.55
N ALA A 97 17.49 -1.18 -9.47
CA ALA A 97 17.82 -0.54 -8.21
C ALA A 97 19.19 -0.99 -7.66
N ARG A 98 20.15 -0.06 -7.56
CA ARG A 98 21.22 -0.19 -6.58
C ARG A 98 20.59 0.15 -5.24
N MET A 99 20.41 -0.84 -4.37
CA MET A 99 19.86 -0.67 -3.01
C MET A 99 20.43 0.56 -2.28
N ASN A 100 21.70 0.88 -2.54
CA ASN A 100 22.39 2.06 -2.01
C ASN A 100 21.67 3.40 -2.33
N GLU A 101 21.14 3.57 -3.55
CA GLU A 101 20.46 4.82 -3.93
C GLU A 101 19.12 5.00 -3.18
N LEU A 102 18.43 3.87 -2.92
CA LEU A 102 17.22 3.88 -2.09
C LEU A 102 17.59 4.19 -0.63
N THR A 103 18.67 3.60 -0.12
CA THR A 103 19.17 3.88 1.23
C THR A 103 19.57 5.35 1.40
N ASP A 104 20.31 5.92 0.44
CA ASP A 104 20.71 7.33 0.46
C ASP A 104 19.49 8.25 0.43
N TRP A 105 18.47 7.90 -0.37
CA TRP A 105 17.22 8.65 -0.38
C TRP A 105 16.50 8.58 0.97
N LEU A 106 16.33 7.38 1.56
CA LEU A 106 15.69 7.21 2.86
C LEU A 106 16.42 7.98 3.97
N LEU A 107 17.75 7.97 3.95
CA LEU A 107 18.59 8.73 4.88
C LEU A 107 18.35 10.24 4.71
N CYS A 108 18.37 10.74 3.48
CA CYS A 108 18.11 12.14 3.17
C CYS A 108 16.70 12.56 3.63
N GLN A 109 15.66 11.74 3.38
CA GLN A 109 14.30 12.02 3.84
C GLN A 109 14.20 12.08 5.36
N SER A 110 14.91 11.19 6.06
CA SER A 110 14.95 11.15 7.52
C SER A 110 15.55 12.44 8.08
N ALA A 111 16.67 12.91 7.52
CA ALA A 111 17.29 14.18 7.89
C ALA A 111 16.35 15.38 7.65
N VAL A 112 15.70 15.44 6.48
CA VAL A 112 14.76 16.53 6.15
C VAL A 112 13.60 16.59 7.13
N VAL A 113 13.02 15.44 7.49
CA VAL A 113 11.91 15.37 8.44
C VAL A 113 12.33 15.83 9.83
N LEU A 114 13.51 15.42 10.30
CA LEU A 114 14.06 15.85 11.60
C LEU A 114 14.35 17.35 11.65
N LEU A 115 14.89 17.92 10.56
CA LEU A 115 15.20 19.34 10.48
C LEU A 115 13.94 20.21 10.39
N LYS A 116 12.92 19.77 9.63
CA LYS A 116 11.65 20.50 9.48
C LYS A 116 10.72 20.39 10.70
N GLY A 117 10.81 19.32 11.48
CA GLY A 117 10.02 19.13 12.70
C GLY A 117 10.35 20.11 13.84
N ARG A 118 11.38 20.95 13.69
CA ARG A 118 11.84 21.92 14.69
C ARG A 118 11.29 23.35 14.50
N GLY A 119 10.48 23.60 13.46
CA GLY A 119 9.88 24.92 13.18
C GLY A 119 8.56 25.16 13.92
N SER A 120 8.21 26.43 14.16
CA SER A 120 7.05 26.86 14.97
C SER A 120 5.67 26.70 14.31
N GLY A 121 5.59 26.16 13.09
CA GLY A 121 4.33 25.84 12.41
C GLY A 121 3.95 24.39 12.68
N GLY A 122 2.74 24.16 13.21
CA GLY A 122 2.23 22.82 13.49
C GLY A 122 2.44 21.83 12.34
N SER A 123 2.77 20.58 12.66
CA SER A 123 3.03 19.53 11.67
C SER A 123 1.76 19.24 10.85
N SER A 124 1.83 19.35 9.53
CA SER A 124 0.80 18.79 8.64
C SER A 124 0.65 17.28 8.88
N VAL A 125 -0.55 16.74 8.64
CA VAL A 125 -0.83 15.29 8.66
C VAL A 125 0.08 14.55 7.69
N GLU A 126 0.35 15.12 6.51
CA GLU A 126 1.27 14.52 5.54
C GLU A 126 2.70 14.43 6.10
N ALA A 127 3.14 15.47 6.83
CA ALA A 127 4.45 15.47 7.46
C ALA A 127 4.54 14.41 8.56
N GLU A 128 3.47 14.22 9.35
CA GLU A 128 3.39 13.18 10.38
C GLU A 128 3.41 11.77 9.77
N LEU A 129 2.59 11.51 8.75
CA LEU A 129 2.59 10.24 8.03
C LEU A 129 3.98 9.89 7.47
N LYS A 130 4.69 10.90 6.96
CA LYS A 130 6.06 10.73 6.47
C LYS A 130 7.05 10.42 7.60
N ARG A 131 6.90 11.03 8.79
CA ARG A 131 7.72 10.65 9.96
C ARG A 131 7.45 9.21 10.36
N CYS A 132 6.18 8.83 10.48
CA CYS A 132 5.77 7.48 10.86
C CYS A 132 6.33 6.43 9.90
N PHE A 133 6.25 6.67 8.59
CA PHE A 133 6.86 5.78 7.60
C PHE A 133 8.36 5.61 7.83
N LEU A 134 9.11 6.71 7.93
CA LEU A 134 10.57 6.68 8.08
C LEU A 134 11.03 6.08 9.41
N ALA A 135 10.26 6.27 10.49
CA ALA A 135 10.56 5.72 11.81
C ALA A 135 10.34 4.20 11.91
N ASN A 136 9.64 3.58 10.95
CA ASN A 136 9.26 2.17 10.98
C ASN A 136 9.90 1.34 9.85
N LEU A 137 11.08 1.76 9.37
CA LEU A 137 11.81 1.09 8.27
C LEU A 137 12.61 -0.16 8.67
N GLU A 138 12.56 -0.59 9.93
CA GLU A 138 13.20 -1.83 10.42
C GLU A 138 12.63 -3.11 9.81
#